data_AF-A0A950PU77-F1
#
_entry.id   AF-A0A950PU77-F1
#
_cell.length_a   1.000
_cell.length_b   1.000
_cell.length_c   1.000
_cell.angle_alpha   90.00
_cell.angle_beta   90.00
_cell.angle_gamma   90.00
#
_symmetry.space_group_name_H-M   'P 1'
#
loop_
_entity.id
_entity.type
_entity.pdbx_description
1 polymer ?
#
loop_
_entity_poly.entity_id
_entity_poly.type
_entity_poly.pdbx_seq_one_letter_code
_entity_poly.pdbx_strand_id
1 'polypeptide(L)'
;MNRRQGRWQLLIQDASTLALQGTGTRRAARTLNDEAGGDRVALETAREHFVARVAEGDDVHAEKAIRYLDAALSPGMALAHPLRSIARR
;
A
#
# COMPACT_ATOMS: atom_id res chain seq x y z
N MET A 1 19.22 -17.74 2.98
CA MET A 1 18.16 -18.30 2.12
C MET A 1 16.81 -17.86 2.67
N ASN A 2 16.46 -16.58 2.55
CA ASN A 2 15.17 -16.06 3.03
C ASN A 2 14.12 -16.25 1.93
N ARG A 3 13.29 -17.27 2.13
CA ARG A 3 12.14 -17.58 1.29
C ARG A 3 11.22 -16.36 1.23
N ARG A 4 11.24 -15.67 0.09
CA ARG A 4 10.11 -14.97 -0.53
C ARG A 4 9.18 -14.29 0.50
N GLN A 5 9.64 -13.21 1.15
CA GLN A 5 8.69 -12.33 1.84
C GLN A 5 7.63 -11.93 0.82
N GLY A 6 6.36 -12.20 1.14
CA GLY A 6 5.25 -11.83 0.27
C GLY A 6 5.23 -10.31 0.13
N ARG A 7 4.90 -9.80 -1.05
CA ARG A 7 4.89 -8.34 -1.31
C ARG A 7 4.04 -7.56 -0.28
N TRP A 8 2.96 -8.17 0.21
CA TRP A 8 2.13 -7.64 1.30
C TRP A 8 2.89 -7.40 2.62
N GLN A 9 3.91 -8.21 2.94
CA GLN A 9 4.73 -8.03 4.14
C GLN A 9 5.65 -6.81 4.05
N LEU A 10 6.12 -6.48 2.85
CA LEU A 10 6.88 -5.26 2.60
C LEU A 10 5.96 -4.05 2.71
N LEU A 11 4.77 -4.11 2.11
CA LEU A 11 3.75 -3.06 2.20
C LEU A 11 3.32 -2.75 3.64
N ILE A 12 3.27 -3.76 4.52
CA ILE A 12 3.05 -3.54 5.96
C ILE A 12 4.16 -2.70 6.56
N GLN A 13 5.44 -3.07 6.33
CA GLN A 13 6.59 -2.34 6.86
C GLN A 13 6.63 -0.89 6.34
N ASP A 14 6.35 -0.71 5.04
CA ASP A 14 6.33 0.61 4.42
C ASP A 14 5.19 1.48 4.95
N ALA A 15 3.97 0.93 5.06
CA ALA A 15 2.82 1.65 5.57
C ALA A 15 3.02 2.08 7.04
N SER A 16 3.59 1.21 7.88
CA SER A 16 3.98 1.55 9.25
C SER A 16 5.04 2.67 9.27
N THR A 17 6.08 2.56 8.45
CA THR A 17 7.15 3.57 8.37
C THR A 17 6.60 4.94 7.94
N LEU A 18 5.75 4.97 6.91
CA LEU A 18 5.10 6.18 6.43
C LEU A 18 4.16 6.79 7.46
N ALA A 19 3.51 5.96 8.28
CA ALA A 19 2.60 6.40 9.33
C ALA A 19 3.39 7.07 10.47
N LEU A 20 4.46 6.42 10.91
CA LEU A 20 5.41 6.91 11.92
C LEU A 20 6.07 8.23 11.50
N GLN A 21 6.50 8.32 10.24
CA GLN A 21 7.13 9.54 9.70
C GLN A 21 6.16 10.71 9.49
N GLY A 22 4.85 10.51 9.68
CA GLY A 22 3.89 11.58 9.49
C GLY A 22 3.57 11.88 8.02
N THR A 23 3.88 10.99 7.08
CA THR A 23 3.78 11.25 5.63
C THR A 23 2.37 11.65 5.21
N GLY A 24 2.24 12.63 4.30
CA GLY A 24 0.93 12.99 3.74
C GLY A 24 0.29 11.84 2.94
N THR A 25 -1.02 11.62 3.12
CA THR A 25 -1.77 10.48 2.55
C THR A 25 -1.54 10.27 1.05
N ARG A 26 -1.56 11.33 0.24
CA ARG A 26 -1.34 11.22 -1.22
C ARG A 26 0.05 10.66 -1.55
N ARG A 27 1.09 11.12 -0.86
CA ARG A 27 2.48 10.67 -1.08
C ARG A 27 2.67 9.23 -0.60
N ALA A 28 2.14 8.91 0.58
CA ALA A 28 2.21 7.57 1.13
C ALA A 28 1.52 6.56 0.22
N ALA A 29 0.29 6.87 -0.21
CA ALA A 29 -0.48 6.01 -1.08
C ALA A 29 0.20 5.78 -2.45
N ARG A 30 0.87 6.81 -3.00
CA ARG A 30 1.61 6.68 -4.27
C ARG A 30 2.79 5.73 -4.10
N THR A 31 3.54 5.92 -3.02
CA THR A 31 4.68 5.05 -2.67
C THR A 31 4.22 3.59 -2.53
N LEU A 32 3.13 3.35 -1.79
CA LEU A 32 2.58 2.00 -1.62
C LEU A 32 2.07 1.37 -2.92
N ASN A 33 1.48 2.16 -3.82
CA ASN A 33 1.05 1.68 -5.14
C ASN A 33 2.25 1.31 -6.03
N ASP A 34 3.28 2.15 -6.03
CA ASP A 34 4.53 1.90 -6.75
C ASP A 34 5.23 0.62 -6.22
N GLU A 35 5.33 0.45 -4.90
CA GLU A 35 5.90 -0.75 -4.25
C GLU A 35 5.04 -2.02 -4.48
N ALA A 36 3.72 -1.86 -4.53
CA ALA A 36 2.81 -2.94 -4.89
C ALA A 36 3.03 -3.41 -6.33
N GLY A 37 3.53 -2.55 -7.22
CA GLY A 37 3.80 -2.88 -8.61
C GLY A 37 2.57 -3.42 -9.34
N GLY A 38 1.39 -2.85 -9.05
CA GLY A 38 0.09 -3.30 -9.57
C GLY A 38 -0.53 -4.51 -8.88
N ASP A 39 0.12 -5.09 -7.86
CA ASP A 39 -0.43 -6.19 -7.07
C ASP A 39 -1.48 -5.66 -6.06
N ARG A 40 -2.72 -5.57 -6.55
CA ARG A 40 -3.86 -5.13 -5.75
C ARG A 40 -4.13 -6.05 -4.55
N VAL A 41 -3.96 -7.36 -4.73
CA VAL A 41 -4.20 -8.35 -3.66
C VAL A 41 -3.21 -8.12 -2.52
N ALA A 42 -1.95 -7.80 -2.82
CA ALA A 42 -0.97 -7.48 -1.79
C ALA A 42 -1.34 -6.22 -0.97
N LEU A 43 -1.91 -5.20 -1.60
CA LEU A 43 -2.43 -4.00 -0.91
C LEU A 43 -3.64 -4.33 -0.04
N GLU A 44 -4.57 -5.15 -0.52
CA GLU A 44 -5.75 -5.59 0.23
C GLU A 44 -5.34 -6.43 1.44
N THR A 45 -4.42 -7.39 1.28
CA THR A 45 -3.88 -8.20 2.39
C THR A 45 -3.15 -7.34 3.43
N ALA A 46 -2.34 -6.37 3.00
CA ALA A 46 -1.67 -5.45 3.92
C ALA A 46 -2.68 -4.60 4.71
N ARG A 47 -3.78 -4.18 4.05
CA ARG A 47 -4.85 -3.41 4.69
C ARG A 47 -5.58 -4.25 5.75
N GLU A 48 -5.94 -5.49 5.41
CA GLU A 48 -6.59 -6.42 6.34
C GLU A 48 -5.75 -6.68 7.59
N HIS A 49 -4.43 -6.78 7.43
CA HIS A 49 -3.52 -6.90 8.58
C HIS A 49 -3.67 -5.74 9.58
N PHE A 50 -3.71 -4.49 9.10
CA PHE A 50 -3.89 -3.35 10.00
C PHE A 50 -5.31 -3.27 10.58
N VAL A 51 -6.33 -3.69 9.84
CA VAL A 51 -7.71 -3.77 10.38
C VAL A 51 -7.75 -4.71 11.58
N ALA A 52 -7.08 -5.86 11.51
CA ALA A 52 -6.97 -6.78 12.64
C ALA A 52 -6.25 -6.13 13.84
N ARG A 53 -5.14 -5.42 13.61
CA ARG A 53 -4.40 -4.71 14.68
C ARG A 53 -5.21 -3.61 15.36
N VAL A 54 -6.03 -2.88 14.61
CA VAL A 54 -6.94 -1.87 15.18
C VAL A 54 -7.99 -2.55 16.06
N ALA A 55 -8.54 -3.69 15.63
CA ALA A 55 -9.51 -4.45 16.42
C ALA A 55 -8.90 -4.99 17.73
N GLU A 56 -7.60 -5.29 17.74
CA GLU A 56 -6.84 -5.72 18.92
C GLU A 56 -6.44 -4.54 19.84
N GLY A 57 -6.60 -3.29 19.39
CA GLY A 57 -6.31 -2.08 20.16
C GLY A 57 -4.82 -1.75 20.32
N ASP A 58 -3.95 -2.37 19.51
CA ASP A 58 -2.51 -2.44 19.78
C ASP A 58 -1.66 -1.44 18.98
N ASP A 59 -2.26 -0.52 18.20
CA ASP A 59 -1.49 0.36 17.32
C ASP A 59 -2.19 1.69 16.94
N VAL A 60 -1.71 2.79 17.52
CA VAL A 60 -2.17 4.17 17.25
C VAL A 60 -1.93 4.60 15.79
N HIS A 61 -1.01 3.95 15.09
CA HIS A 61 -0.65 4.27 13.71
C HIS A 61 -1.33 3.36 12.68
N ALA A 62 -1.98 2.28 13.11
CA ALA A 62 -2.64 1.35 12.21
C ALA A 62 -3.80 1.99 11.43
N GLU A 63 -4.61 2.84 12.06
CA GLU A 63 -5.67 3.59 11.35
C GLU A 63 -5.11 4.48 10.22
N LYS A 64 -3.93 5.05 10.46
CA LYS A 64 -3.26 5.90 9.48
C LYS A 64 -2.70 5.08 8.32
N ALA A 65 -2.11 3.92 8.61
CA ALA A 65 -1.67 2.96 7.61
C ALA A 65 -2.84 2.46 6.74
N ILE A 66 -3.98 2.13 7.35
CA ILE A 66 -5.22 1.77 6.63
C ILE A 66 -5.61 2.88 5.66
N ARG A 67 -5.61 4.15 6.12
CA ARG A 67 -5.96 5.29 5.27
C ARG A 67 -5.05 5.43 4.05
N TYR A 68 -3.77 5.12 4.18
CA TYR A 68 -2.84 5.15 3.05
C TYR A 68 -3.12 4.02 2.05
N LEU A 69 -3.40 2.81 2.55
CA LEU A 69 -3.71 1.64 1.73
C LEU A 69 -5.06 1.81 1.01
N ASP A 70 -6.08 2.35 1.68
CA ASP A 70 -7.36 2.71 1.07
C ASP A 70 -7.17 3.73 -0.06
N ALA A 71 -6.35 4.75 0.17
CA ALA A 71 -6.02 5.72 -0.86
C ALA A 71 -5.24 5.09 -2.04
N ALA A 72 -4.36 4.11 -1.78
CA ALA A 72 -3.62 3.39 -2.82
C ALA A 72 -4.53 2.47 -3.65
N LEU A 73 -5.56 1.89 -3.02
CA LEU A 73 -6.58 1.04 -3.63
C LEU A 73 -7.66 1.82 -4.40
N SER A 74 -7.75 3.13 -4.17
CA SER A 74 -8.74 4.00 -4.79
C SER A 74 -8.58 4.05 -6.32
N PRO A 75 -9.66 3.93 -7.11
CA PRO A 75 -9.60 3.95 -8.58
C PRO A 75 -8.89 5.17 -9.18
N GLY A 76 -8.91 6.31 -8.49
CA GLY A 76 -8.26 7.54 -8.93
C GLY A 76 -6.73 7.54 -8.83
N MET A 77 -6.13 6.56 -8.15
CA MET A 77 -4.68 6.41 -8.00
C MET A 77 -4.06 5.40 -8.97
N ALA A 78 -4.86 4.49 -9.52
CA ALA A 78 -4.43 3.46 -10.46
C ALA A 78 -4.01 4.00 -11.85
N LEU A 79 -4.06 5.31 -12.09
CA LEU A 79 -3.94 5.93 -13.42
C LEU A 79 -2.54 6.49 -13.77
N ALA A 80 -1.49 6.11 -13.06
CA ALA A 80 -0.11 6.51 -13.40
C ALA A 80 0.71 5.42 -14.13
N HIS A 81 0.06 4.46 -14.79
CA HIS A 81 0.71 3.68 -15.84
C HIS A 81 0.32 4.25 -17.20
N PRO A 82 1.22 4.97 -17.90
CA PRO A 82 0.97 5.27 -19.30
C PRO A 82 0.92 3.95 -20.04
N LEU A 83 -0.26 3.64 -20.61
CA LEU A 83 -0.43 2.62 -21.63
C LEU A 83 0.68 2.82 -22.67
N ARG A 84 1.65 1.91 -22.65
CA ARG A 84 2.77 1.90 -23.57
C ARG A 84 2.18 1.90 -24.98
N SER A 85 2.46 2.98 -25.69
CA SER A 85 2.00 3.32 -27.03
C SER A 85 1.74 2.11 -27.92
N ILE A 86 0.52 2.04 -28.45
CA ILE A 86 0.18 1.29 -29.65
C ILE A 86 1.18 1.69 -30.73
N ALA A 87 2.13 0.81 -31.04
CA ALA A 87 2.96 0.93 -32.22
C ALA A 87 2.17 0.34 -33.39
N ARG A 88 1.57 1.22 -34.18
CA ARG A 88 1.13 0.94 -35.56
C ARG A 88 2.32 0.38 -36.35
N ARG A 89 2.15 -0.79 -36.96
CA ARG A 89 2.73 -1.13 -38.26
C ARG A 89 1.75 -1.99 -39.02
#